data_AF-A0A453MQG8-F1
#
_entry.id   AF-A0A453MQG8-F1
#
_cell.length_a   1.000
_cell.length_b   1.000
_cell.length_c   1.000
_cell.angle_alpha   90.00
_cell.angle_beta   90.00
_cell.angle_gamma   90.00
#
_symmetry.space_group_name_H-M   'P 1'
#
loop_
_entity.id
_entity.type
_entity.pdbx_description
1 polymer ?
#
loop_
_entity_poly.entity_id
_entity_poly.type
_entity_poly.pdbx_seq_one_letter_code
_entity_poly.pdbx_strand_id
1 'polypeptide(L)'
;YLLLVDDVWSASMWEKIRNSLPKSKRGGSIILTTRFQAVASACIRDKGVHVHKVGVLRDDKPKELFMAESNMSEENQKKIPPELWEICGGLPLAIVTMAGHAVCNPDKLEKDWMDVCTRLVPDSGKPIGQDGVTRILSHCYNDMPAEIKTCSLYLCIFPKGRNISRKRLTRRWLAEGFVSEKDGLSAEDVAETYFNHLIKRKIIRAVEHSSNGKVTLRRLEGSWQAKRTLSPWLVATGSWRCLATKSVGCLSKVVTPNTRK
;
A
#
# COMPACT_ATOMS: atom_id res chain seq x y z
N TYR A 1 29.98 -8.93 -11.05
CA TYR A 1 29.05 -7.95 -10.43
C TYR A 1 27.75 -8.67 -10.09
N LEU A 2 26.98 -8.15 -9.13
CA LEU A 2 25.61 -8.57 -8.88
C LEU A 2 24.71 -7.35 -9.07
N LEU A 3 23.72 -7.45 -9.95
CA LEU A 3 22.75 -6.38 -10.20
C LEU A 3 21.35 -6.88 -9.90
N LEU A 4 20.61 -6.16 -9.06
CA LEU A 4 19.18 -6.37 -8.84
C LEU A 4 18.40 -5.33 -9.64
N VAL A 5 17.59 -5.78 -10.59
CA VAL A 5 16.67 -4.93 -11.35
C VAL A 5 15.25 -5.25 -10.88
N ASP A 6 14.70 -4.36 -10.07
CA ASP A 6 13.40 -4.57 -9.44
C ASP A 6 12.24 -4.01 -10.28
N ASP A 7 11.10 -4.71 -10.25
CA ASP A 7 9.80 -4.38 -10.87
C ASP A 7 9.89 -3.99 -12.36
N VAL A 8 10.39 -4.89 -13.22
CA VAL A 8 10.46 -4.67 -14.67
C VAL A 8 9.10 -4.89 -15.34
N TRP A 9 8.62 -3.87 -16.08
CA TRP A 9 7.25 -3.85 -16.63
C TRP A 9 7.12 -4.37 -18.07
N SER A 10 8.19 -4.39 -18.86
CA SER A 10 8.11 -4.87 -20.25
C SER A 10 9.41 -5.49 -20.74
N ALA A 11 9.29 -6.41 -21.69
CA ALA A 11 10.44 -7.05 -22.34
C ALA A 11 11.32 -6.00 -23.05
N SER A 12 10.72 -4.98 -23.65
CA SER A 12 11.46 -3.89 -24.29
C SER A 12 12.35 -3.09 -23.33
N MET A 13 11.89 -2.90 -22.09
CA MET A 13 12.66 -2.24 -21.04
C MET A 13 13.84 -3.12 -20.62
N TRP A 14 13.61 -4.42 -20.46
CA TRP A 14 14.68 -5.38 -20.17
C TRP A 14 15.77 -5.38 -21.25
N GLU A 15 15.40 -5.42 -22.53
CA GLU A 15 16.39 -5.41 -23.63
C GLU A 15 17.26 -4.13 -23.62
N LYS A 16 16.67 -2.97 -23.32
CA LYS A 16 17.43 -1.71 -23.21
C LYS A 16 18.44 -1.76 -22.07
N ILE A 17 18.02 -2.25 -20.90
CA ILE A 17 18.91 -2.40 -19.73
C ILE A 17 20.04 -3.37 -20.07
N ARG A 18 19.69 -4.54 -20.61
CA ARG A 18 20.63 -5.57 -21.02
C ARG A 18 21.68 -5.07 -22.00
N ASN A 19 21.26 -4.36 -23.05
CA ASN A 19 22.17 -3.82 -24.08
C ASN A 19 23.13 -2.75 -23.53
N SER A 20 22.80 -2.14 -22.40
CA SER A 20 23.65 -1.15 -21.74
C SER A 20 24.67 -1.79 -20.77
N LEU A 21 24.53 -3.09 -20.47
CA LEU A 21 25.43 -3.77 -19.55
C LEU A 21 26.69 -4.28 -20.25
N PRO A 22 27.86 -4.18 -19.60
CA PRO A 22 29.11 -4.64 -20.19
C PRO A 22 29.10 -6.16 -20.38
N LYS A 23 29.39 -6.60 -21.61
CA LYS A 23 29.58 -8.02 -21.97
C LYS A 23 30.93 -8.51 -21.45
N SER A 24 31.00 -8.73 -20.14
CA SER A 24 32.19 -9.22 -19.46
C SER A 24 32.31 -10.75 -19.56
N LYS A 25 33.52 -11.26 -19.85
CA LYS A 25 33.87 -12.69 -19.75
C LYS A 25 33.91 -13.20 -18.30
N ARG A 26 33.97 -12.30 -17.31
CA ARG A 26 33.88 -12.61 -15.88
C ARG A 26 32.41 -12.52 -15.45
N GLY A 27 31.82 -13.67 -15.10
CA GLY A 27 30.39 -13.88 -14.83
C GLY A 27 29.80 -12.89 -13.84
N GLY A 28 28.99 -11.95 -14.35
CA GLY A 28 28.08 -11.15 -13.55
C GLY A 28 26.74 -11.85 -13.40
N SER A 29 26.12 -11.73 -12.23
CA SER A 29 24.78 -12.23 -11.98
C SER A 29 23.78 -11.08 -11.99
N ILE A 30 22.65 -11.28 -12.66
CA ILE A 30 21.55 -10.31 -12.66
C ILE A 30 20.33 -11.01 -12.07
N ILE A 31 19.77 -10.40 -11.03
CA ILE A 31 18.48 -10.80 -10.47
C ILE A 31 17.47 -9.80 -11.00
N LEU A 32 16.45 -10.30 -11.69
CA LEU A 32 15.36 -9.49 -12.21
C LEU A 32 14.07 -9.92 -11.52
N THR A 33 13.32 -8.96 -10.98
CA THR A 33 11.96 -9.22 -10.49
C THR A 33 10.95 -8.62 -11.46
N THR A 34 9.86 -9.36 -11.71
CA THR A 34 8.78 -8.90 -12.58
C THR A 34 7.49 -9.60 -12.20
N ARG A 35 6.38 -8.89 -12.41
CA ARG A 35 5.02 -9.43 -12.27
C ARG A 35 4.47 -9.99 -13.57
N PHE A 36 5.19 -9.80 -14.68
CA PHE A 36 4.71 -10.12 -16.02
C PHE A 36 5.43 -11.36 -16.57
N GLN A 37 4.67 -12.43 -16.80
CA GLN A 37 5.19 -13.66 -17.40
C GLN A 37 5.91 -13.38 -18.73
N ALA A 38 5.40 -12.43 -19.52
CA ALA A 38 6.02 -12.02 -20.79
C ALA A 38 7.46 -11.50 -20.64
N VAL A 39 7.77 -10.82 -19.53
CA VAL A 39 9.13 -10.34 -19.23
C VAL A 39 10.03 -11.53 -18.87
N ALA A 40 9.54 -12.45 -18.04
CA ALA A 40 10.27 -13.67 -17.70
C ALA A 40 10.57 -14.51 -18.95
N SER A 41 9.58 -14.68 -19.84
CA SER A 41 9.75 -15.39 -21.11
C SER A 41 10.77 -14.74 -22.06
N ALA A 42 10.88 -13.41 -22.05
CA ALA A 42 11.92 -12.72 -22.81
C ALA A 42 13.33 -13.03 -22.29
N CYS A 43 13.49 -13.26 -20.99
CA CYS A 43 14.78 -13.58 -20.37
C CYS A 43 15.25 -15.02 -20.69
N ILE A 44 14.34 -15.98 -20.86
CA ILE A 44 14.66 -17.40 -21.10
C ILE A 44 15.46 -17.63 -22.39
N ARG A 45 15.46 -16.67 -23.33
CA ARG A 45 16.22 -16.75 -24.58
C ARG A 45 17.75 -16.84 -24.35
N ASP A 46 18.22 -16.57 -23.14
CA ASP A 46 19.62 -16.59 -22.78
C ASP A 46 20.04 -17.89 -22.07
N LYS A 47 21.22 -18.40 -22.43
CA LYS A 47 21.84 -19.55 -21.74
C LYS A 47 22.12 -19.19 -20.28
N GLY A 48 21.72 -20.06 -19.35
CA GLY A 48 22.01 -19.90 -17.91
C GLY A 48 20.99 -19.07 -17.13
N VAL A 49 19.82 -18.75 -17.70
CA VAL A 49 18.74 -18.07 -16.98
C VAL A 49 17.90 -19.06 -16.19
N HIS A 50 17.73 -18.78 -14.89
CA HIS A 50 16.82 -19.50 -14.02
C HIS A 50 15.61 -18.64 -13.68
N VAL A 51 14.41 -19.12 -14.02
CA VAL A 51 13.15 -18.45 -13.67
C VAL A 51 12.59 -19.06 -12.40
N HIS A 52 12.63 -18.28 -11.32
CA HIS A 52 12.00 -18.67 -10.06
C HIS A 52 10.60 -18.06 -9.97
N LYS A 53 9.57 -18.92 -10.00
CA LYS A 53 8.20 -18.49 -9.75
C LYS A 53 7.98 -18.39 -8.24
N VAL A 54 7.83 -17.16 -7.74
CA VAL A 54 7.51 -16.91 -6.34
C VAL A 54 6.13 -17.48 -6.02
N GLY A 55 6.08 -18.44 -5.10
CA GLY A 55 4.84 -19.07 -4.62
C GLY A 55 4.15 -18.27 -3.51
N VAL A 56 2.97 -18.75 -3.09
CA VAL A 56 2.29 -18.28 -1.88
C VAL A 56 2.84 -18.98 -0.65
N LEU A 57 2.62 -18.41 0.53
CA LEU A 57 2.86 -19.08 1.80
C LEU A 57 1.88 -20.24 1.97
N ARG A 58 2.34 -21.32 2.61
CA ARG A 58 1.57 -22.54 2.87
C ARG A 58 1.76 -22.97 4.33
N ASP A 59 0.97 -23.96 4.73
CA ASP A 59 1.02 -24.56 6.06
C ASP A 59 0.81 -23.48 7.14
N ASP A 60 1.57 -23.50 8.23
CA ASP A 60 1.44 -22.54 9.32
C ASP A 60 2.09 -21.17 9.06
N LYS A 61 2.82 -21.00 7.95
CA LYS A 61 3.54 -19.75 7.63
C LYS A 61 2.65 -18.50 7.54
N PRO A 62 1.42 -18.55 6.98
CA PRO A 62 0.51 -17.42 7.00
C PRO A 62 0.17 -16.96 8.41
N LYS A 63 -0.08 -17.91 9.33
CA LYS A 63 -0.34 -17.64 10.74
C LYS A 63 0.88 -17.03 11.42
N GLU A 64 2.06 -17.64 11.23
CA GLU A 64 3.33 -17.11 11.77
C GLU A 64 3.57 -15.66 11.34
N LEU A 65 3.40 -15.37 10.04
CA LEU A 65 3.55 -14.02 9.51
C LEU A 65 2.50 -13.06 10.08
N PHE A 66 1.23 -13.48 10.17
CA PHE A 66 0.16 -12.66 10.72
C PHE A 66 0.48 -12.27 12.17
N MET A 67 0.85 -13.23 13.00
CA MET A 67 1.16 -13.00 14.41
C MET A 67 2.38 -12.10 14.56
N ALA A 68 3.46 -12.38 13.82
CA ALA A 68 4.68 -11.57 13.82
C ALA A 68 4.44 -10.12 13.39
N GLU A 69 3.54 -9.88 12.44
CA GLU A 69 3.25 -8.53 11.97
C GLU A 69 2.28 -7.78 12.87
N SER A 70 1.39 -8.49 13.58
CA SER A 70 0.42 -7.90 14.48
C SER A 70 1.06 -7.34 15.77
N ASN A 71 2.10 -7.98 16.30
CA ASN A 71 2.70 -7.64 17.60
C ASN A 71 1.64 -7.46 18.72
N MET A 72 0.54 -8.22 18.67
CA MET A 72 -0.54 -8.16 19.66
C MET A 72 -0.17 -8.90 20.94
N SER A 73 -0.78 -8.49 22.06
CA SER A 73 -0.78 -9.27 23.30
C SER A 73 -1.51 -10.61 23.11
N GLU A 74 -1.17 -11.61 23.92
CA GLU A 74 -1.79 -12.94 23.88
C GLU A 74 -3.32 -12.88 24.03
N GLU A 75 -3.84 -11.96 24.85
CA GLU A 75 -5.29 -11.78 25.03
C GLU A 75 -5.98 -11.33 23.74
N ASN A 76 -5.38 -10.39 23.00
CA ASN A 76 -5.95 -9.92 21.75
C ASN A 76 -5.79 -10.94 20.62
N GLN A 77 -4.74 -11.77 20.66
CA GLN A 77 -4.58 -12.88 19.71
C GLN A 77 -5.71 -13.90 19.81
N LYS A 78 -6.25 -14.15 21.02
CA LYS A 78 -7.39 -15.07 21.22
C LYS A 78 -8.68 -14.60 20.53
N LYS A 79 -8.80 -13.30 20.24
CA LYS A 79 -9.96 -12.74 19.52
C LYS A 79 -9.85 -12.89 18.01
N ILE A 80 -8.68 -13.29 17.50
CA ILE A 80 -8.42 -13.38 16.07
C ILE A 80 -8.72 -14.81 15.58
N PRO A 81 -9.78 -15.00 14.78
CA PRO A 81 -10.10 -16.30 14.22
C PRO A 81 -9.11 -16.68 13.09
N PRO A 82 -8.83 -17.98 12.89
CA PRO A 82 -7.89 -18.43 11.85
C PRO A 82 -8.29 -18.05 10.43
N GLU A 83 -9.59 -17.92 10.19
CA GLU A 83 -10.18 -17.49 8.93
C GLU A 83 -9.55 -16.18 8.44
N LEU A 84 -9.11 -15.30 9.34
CA LEU A 84 -8.59 -13.97 9.00
C LEU A 84 -7.29 -14.03 8.16
N TRP A 85 -6.41 -15.00 8.42
CA TRP A 85 -5.22 -15.22 7.59
C TRP A 85 -5.46 -16.27 6.49
N GLU A 86 -6.44 -17.15 6.64
CA GLU A 86 -6.82 -18.11 5.60
C GLU A 86 -7.45 -17.42 4.38
N ILE A 87 -8.31 -16.43 4.60
CA ILE A 87 -8.85 -15.58 3.51
C ILE A 87 -7.76 -14.77 2.80
N CYS A 88 -6.52 -14.76 3.26
CA CYS A 88 -5.44 -14.11 2.54
C CYS A 88 -4.83 -15.02 1.46
N GLY A 89 -5.20 -16.31 1.40
CA GLY A 89 -4.73 -17.25 0.38
C GLY A 89 -3.20 -17.44 0.38
N GLY A 90 -2.55 -17.23 1.53
CA GLY A 90 -1.10 -17.30 1.65
C GLY A 90 -0.34 -16.12 1.03
N LEU A 91 -1.00 -15.05 0.60
CA LEU A 91 -0.36 -13.89 -0.01
C LEU A 91 0.21 -12.95 1.07
N PRO A 92 1.55 -12.74 1.15
CA PRO A 92 2.15 -11.95 2.23
C PRO A 92 1.57 -10.54 2.35
N LEU A 93 1.30 -9.87 1.22
CA LEU A 93 0.73 -8.52 1.23
C LEU A 93 -0.66 -8.46 1.88
N ALA A 94 -1.52 -9.45 1.60
CA ALA A 94 -2.85 -9.53 2.19
C ALA A 94 -2.76 -9.82 3.69
N ILE A 95 -1.90 -10.77 4.09
CA ILE A 95 -1.67 -11.16 5.49
C ILE A 95 -1.20 -9.95 6.31
N VAL A 96 -0.15 -9.26 5.85
CA VAL A 96 0.42 -8.08 6.53
C VAL A 96 -0.62 -6.97 6.66
N THR A 97 -1.45 -6.79 5.62
CA THR A 97 -2.50 -5.75 5.65
C THR A 97 -3.61 -6.11 6.63
N MET A 98 -4.06 -7.36 6.66
CA MET A 98 -5.07 -7.83 7.62
C MET A 98 -4.54 -7.78 9.06
N ALA A 99 -3.28 -8.14 9.29
CA ALA A 99 -2.63 -8.01 10.60
C ALA A 99 -2.64 -6.54 11.06
N GLY A 100 -2.23 -5.60 10.20
CA GLY A 100 -2.27 -4.18 10.53
C GLY A 100 -3.70 -3.63 10.72
N HIS A 101 -4.67 -4.17 10.00
CA HIS A 101 -6.09 -3.84 10.19
C HIS A 101 -6.61 -4.33 11.54
N ALA A 102 -6.23 -5.53 11.96
CA ALA A 102 -6.60 -6.11 13.25
C ALA A 102 -6.01 -5.31 14.42
N VAL A 103 -4.74 -4.89 14.33
CA VAL A 103 -4.08 -4.05 15.36
C VAL A 103 -4.78 -2.72 15.57
N CYS A 104 -5.36 -2.16 14.51
CA CYS A 104 -6.08 -0.89 14.57
C CYS A 104 -7.55 -1.04 15.00
N ASN A 105 -8.03 -2.25 15.26
CA ASN A 105 -9.40 -2.53 15.69
C ASN A 105 -9.40 -3.48 16.91
N PRO A 106 -8.79 -3.07 18.06
CA PRO A 106 -8.63 -3.94 19.23
C PRO A 106 -9.97 -4.31 19.91
N ASP A 107 -11.01 -3.51 19.66
CA ASP A 107 -12.33 -3.68 20.26
C ASP A 107 -13.21 -4.69 19.50
N LYS A 108 -12.82 -5.08 18.27
CA LYS A 108 -13.54 -6.09 17.49
C LYS A 108 -13.42 -7.45 18.16
N LEU A 109 -14.55 -8.11 18.34
CA LEU A 109 -14.64 -9.48 18.83
C LEU A 109 -14.51 -10.48 17.69
N GLU A 110 -14.33 -11.75 18.04
CA GLU A 110 -14.21 -12.85 17.08
C GLU A 110 -15.37 -12.85 16.06
N LYS A 111 -16.62 -12.62 16.54
CA LYS A 111 -17.81 -12.53 15.67
C LYS A 111 -17.69 -11.41 14.63
N ASP A 112 -17.16 -10.25 15.00
CA ASP A 112 -16.99 -9.13 14.07
C ASP A 112 -15.97 -9.47 12.97
N TRP A 113 -14.94 -10.23 13.33
CA TRP A 113 -13.95 -10.73 12.38
C TRP A 113 -14.54 -11.77 11.42
N MET A 114 -15.36 -12.68 11.92
CA MET A 114 -16.09 -13.63 11.07
C MET A 114 -16.98 -12.91 10.05
N ASP A 115 -17.73 -11.88 10.47
CA ASP A 115 -18.53 -11.05 9.56
C ASP A 115 -17.68 -10.31 8.52
N VAL A 116 -16.46 -9.91 8.85
CA VAL A 116 -15.48 -9.36 7.89
C VAL A 116 -15.08 -10.44 6.87
N CYS A 117 -14.71 -11.64 7.33
CA CYS A 117 -14.32 -12.75 6.47
C CYS A 117 -15.42 -13.12 5.47
N THR A 118 -16.67 -13.27 5.94
CA THR A 118 -17.83 -13.60 5.09
C THR A 118 -18.09 -12.52 4.03
N ARG A 119 -17.91 -11.23 4.34
CA ARG A 119 -18.09 -10.14 3.37
C ARG A 119 -16.98 -10.09 2.33
N LEU A 120 -15.75 -10.40 2.72
CA LEU A 120 -14.59 -10.35 1.83
C LEU A 120 -14.57 -11.52 0.83
N VAL A 121 -15.03 -12.69 1.28
CA VAL A 121 -15.06 -13.92 0.49
C VAL A 121 -16.45 -14.56 0.61
N PRO A 122 -17.46 -14.04 -0.11
CA PRO A 122 -18.74 -14.72 -0.20
C PRO A 122 -18.55 -16.04 -0.94
N ASP A 123 -19.05 -17.14 -0.34
CA ASP A 123 -18.97 -18.54 -0.77
C ASP A 123 -18.96 -18.72 -2.29
N SER A 124 -17.77 -18.76 -2.88
CA SER A 124 -17.62 -18.95 -4.33
C SER A 124 -16.63 -20.04 -4.70
N GLY A 125 -16.06 -20.76 -3.73
CA GLY A 125 -15.17 -21.91 -3.96
C GLY A 125 -13.94 -21.59 -4.83
N LYS A 126 -13.65 -20.31 -5.09
CA LYS A 126 -12.57 -19.87 -5.97
C LYS A 126 -11.39 -19.38 -5.13
N PRO A 127 -10.15 -19.78 -5.47
CA PRO A 127 -8.96 -19.25 -4.82
C PRO A 127 -8.90 -17.73 -5.02
N ILE A 128 -8.44 -17.03 -3.98
CA ILE A 128 -8.31 -15.58 -3.97
C ILE A 128 -7.18 -15.20 -4.93
N GLY A 129 -7.58 -14.91 -6.17
CA GLY A 129 -6.70 -14.30 -7.16
C GLY A 129 -6.43 -12.82 -6.83
N GLN A 130 -5.92 -12.07 -7.82
CA GLN A 130 -5.65 -10.64 -7.67
C GLN A 130 -6.88 -9.81 -7.25
N ASP A 131 -8.08 -10.25 -7.61
CA ASP A 131 -9.33 -9.59 -7.22
C ASP A 131 -9.55 -9.64 -5.70
N GLY A 132 -9.27 -10.77 -5.04
CA GLY A 132 -9.47 -10.91 -3.60
C GLY A 132 -8.48 -10.08 -2.78
N VAL A 133 -7.21 -9.99 -3.20
CA VAL A 133 -6.26 -9.04 -2.56
C VAL A 133 -6.77 -7.61 -2.67
N THR A 134 -7.29 -7.21 -3.83
CA THR A 134 -7.81 -5.87 -4.03
C THR A 134 -9.01 -5.59 -3.11
N ARG A 135 -9.90 -6.58 -2.91
CA ARG A 135 -11.02 -6.48 -1.96
C ARG A 135 -10.54 -6.33 -0.52
N ILE A 136 -9.59 -7.15 -0.08
CA ILE A 136 -8.98 -7.09 1.26
C ILE A 136 -8.38 -5.71 1.50
N LEU A 137 -7.52 -5.25 0.59
CA LEU A 137 -6.95 -3.91 0.66
C LEU A 137 -8.07 -2.87 0.76
N SER A 138 -9.01 -2.86 -0.20
CA SER A 138 -10.12 -1.90 -0.22
C SER A 138 -10.90 -1.84 1.09
N HIS A 139 -11.22 -2.99 1.68
CA HIS A 139 -11.88 -3.07 2.99
C HIS A 139 -11.03 -2.43 4.09
N CYS A 140 -9.77 -2.82 4.20
CA CYS A 140 -8.85 -2.28 5.21
C CYS A 140 -8.59 -0.78 5.03
N TYR A 141 -8.66 -0.25 3.80
CA TYR A 141 -8.62 1.19 3.54
C TYR A 141 -9.91 1.87 4.00
N ASN A 142 -11.07 1.31 3.62
CA ASN A 142 -12.38 1.91 3.90
C ASN A 142 -12.76 1.89 5.37
N ASP A 143 -12.20 0.99 6.17
CA ASP A 143 -12.36 0.92 7.61
C ASP A 143 -11.58 2.03 8.36
N MET A 144 -10.62 2.71 7.71
CA MET A 144 -9.81 3.76 8.36
C MET A 144 -10.59 5.07 8.58
N PRO A 145 -10.30 5.84 9.64
CA PRO A 145 -10.85 7.19 9.82
C PRO A 145 -10.58 8.13 8.63
N ALA A 146 -11.49 9.05 8.37
CA ALA A 146 -11.46 9.90 7.17
C ALA A 146 -10.22 10.81 7.09
N GLU A 147 -9.80 11.37 8.22
CA GLU A 147 -8.62 12.24 8.31
C GLU A 147 -7.34 11.45 7.99
N ILE A 148 -7.24 10.23 8.52
CA ILE A 148 -6.08 9.36 8.31
C ILE A 148 -6.05 8.83 6.86
N LYS A 149 -7.21 8.53 6.26
CA LYS A 149 -7.32 8.20 4.83
C LYS A 149 -6.77 9.32 3.96
N THR A 150 -7.14 10.56 4.26
CA THR A 150 -6.67 11.75 3.52
C THR A 150 -5.15 11.89 3.64
N CYS A 151 -4.62 11.78 4.85
CA CYS A 151 -3.18 11.80 5.11
C CYS A 151 -2.44 10.66 4.37
N SER A 152 -3.03 9.46 4.32
CA SER A 152 -2.48 8.31 3.59
C SER A 152 -2.44 8.53 2.08
N LEU A 153 -3.46 9.18 1.49
CA LEU A 153 -3.50 9.50 0.07
C LEU A 153 -2.41 10.50 -0.31
N TYR A 154 -2.14 11.47 0.56
CA TYR A 154 -1.09 12.46 0.34
C TYR A 154 0.30 11.81 0.16
N LEU A 155 0.54 10.63 0.74
CA LEU A 155 1.78 9.88 0.53
C LEU A 155 2.02 9.52 -0.95
N CYS A 156 1.00 9.56 -1.79
CA CYS A 156 1.11 9.27 -3.21
C CYS A 156 1.94 10.27 -4.01
N ILE A 157 2.15 11.49 -3.50
CA ILE A 157 3.01 12.48 -4.15
C ILE A 157 4.50 12.18 -3.98
N PHE A 158 4.86 11.34 -3.00
CA PHE A 158 6.25 11.01 -2.74
C PHE A 158 6.68 9.84 -3.63
N PRO A 159 7.89 9.91 -4.23
CA PRO A 159 8.41 8.83 -5.05
C PRO A 159 8.56 7.54 -4.21
N LYS A 160 8.19 6.41 -4.82
CA LYS A 160 8.31 5.08 -4.23
C LYS A 160 9.77 4.80 -3.82
N GLY A 161 9.95 4.04 -2.74
CA GLY A 161 11.27 3.63 -2.25
C GLY A 161 12.11 4.73 -1.59
N ARG A 162 11.72 6.01 -1.66
CA ARG A 162 12.46 7.11 -1.03
C ARG A 162 12.04 7.34 0.42
N ASN A 163 13.02 7.73 1.23
CA ASN A 163 12.77 8.16 2.60
C ASN A 163 12.10 9.54 2.60
N ILE A 164 11.07 9.66 3.41
CA ILE A 164 10.26 10.85 3.66
C ILE A 164 10.59 11.32 5.07
N SER A 165 11.03 12.57 5.22
CA SER A 165 11.24 13.12 6.56
C SER A 165 9.90 13.31 7.26
N ARG A 166 9.76 12.78 8.49
CA ARG A 166 8.55 12.96 9.31
C ARG A 166 8.16 14.43 9.46
N LYS A 167 9.09 15.27 9.90
CA LYS A 167 8.89 16.74 10.01
C LYS A 167 8.41 17.38 8.70
N ARG A 168 8.93 16.96 7.55
CA ARG A 168 8.50 17.47 6.24
C ARG A 168 7.06 17.07 5.91
N LEU A 169 6.69 15.84 6.25
CA LEU A 169 5.35 15.33 6.01
C LEU A 169 4.32 15.98 6.95
N THR A 170 4.65 16.10 8.24
CA THR A 170 3.84 16.84 9.24
C THR A 170 3.53 18.25 8.73
N ARG A 171 4.54 19.07 8.44
CA ARG A 171 4.35 20.45 7.97
C ARG A 171 3.45 20.55 6.74
N ARG A 172 3.52 19.55 5.84
CA ARG A 172 2.64 19.50 4.66
C ARG A 172 1.21 19.17 5.06
N TRP A 173 0.98 18.16 5.90
CA TRP A 173 -0.38 17.87 6.37
C TRP A 173 -1.02 19.04 7.11
N LEU A 174 -0.26 19.78 7.93
CA LEU A 174 -0.77 21.01 8.57
C LEU A 174 -1.07 22.11 7.53
N ALA A 175 -0.17 22.34 6.57
CA ALA A 175 -0.35 23.38 5.55
C ALA A 175 -1.55 23.12 4.63
N GLU A 176 -1.86 21.85 4.35
CA GLU A 176 -3.03 21.44 3.57
C GLU A 176 -4.33 21.39 4.42
N GLY A 177 -4.21 21.60 5.74
CA GLY A 177 -5.35 21.54 6.68
C GLY A 177 -5.88 20.14 6.94
N PHE A 178 -5.10 19.08 6.64
CA PHE A 178 -5.50 17.69 6.92
C PHE A 178 -5.36 17.32 8.38
N VAL A 179 -4.53 18.07 9.11
CA VAL A 179 -4.31 17.90 10.54
C VAL A 179 -4.48 19.26 11.21
N SER A 180 -5.29 19.28 12.25
CA SER A 180 -5.52 20.43 13.13
C SER A 180 -5.54 19.97 14.58
N GLU A 181 -5.50 20.93 15.50
CA GLU A 181 -5.74 20.66 16.92
C GLU A 181 -7.12 20.01 17.11
N LYS A 182 -7.18 18.99 17.97
CA LYS A 182 -8.39 18.19 18.22
C LYS A 182 -8.26 17.50 19.57
N ASP A 183 -9.37 17.38 20.31
CA ASP A 183 -9.45 16.62 21.57
C ASP A 183 -8.39 17.05 22.61
N GLY A 184 -8.05 18.35 22.63
CA GLY A 184 -7.03 18.91 23.53
C GLY A 184 -5.58 18.63 23.13
N LEU A 185 -5.35 18.01 21.97
CA LEU A 185 -4.02 17.73 21.42
C LEU A 185 -3.57 18.82 20.46
N SER A 186 -2.26 19.10 20.45
CA SER A 186 -1.64 19.96 19.44
C SER A 186 -1.74 19.33 18.05
N ALA A 187 -1.68 20.14 16.99
CA ALA A 187 -1.70 19.62 15.62
C ALA A 187 -0.51 18.67 15.35
N GLU A 188 0.63 18.89 15.99
CA GLU A 188 1.78 17.99 15.96
C GLU A 188 1.49 16.64 16.61
N ASP A 189 0.83 16.63 17.78
CA ASP A 189 0.45 15.41 18.48
C ASP A 189 -0.58 14.62 17.67
N VAL A 190 -1.58 15.31 17.10
CA VAL A 190 -2.56 14.67 16.19
C VAL A 190 -1.84 14.07 14.98
N ALA A 191 -0.89 14.77 14.36
CA ALA A 191 -0.11 14.21 13.26
C ALA A 191 0.68 12.96 13.69
N GLU A 192 1.23 12.93 14.90
CA GLU A 192 1.93 11.76 15.44
C GLU A 192 0.98 10.58 15.64
N THR A 193 -0.24 10.80 16.13
CA THR A 193 -1.26 9.73 16.20
C THR A 193 -1.57 9.14 14.83
N TYR A 194 -1.65 9.98 13.79
CA TYR A 194 -1.91 9.54 12.42
C TYR A 194 -0.72 8.75 11.85
N PHE A 195 0.52 9.17 12.11
CA PHE A 195 1.70 8.38 11.73
C PHE A 195 1.67 7.01 12.37
N ASN A 196 1.41 6.94 13.67
CA ASN A 196 1.35 5.69 14.41
C ASN A 196 0.24 4.78 13.85
N HIS A 197 -0.91 5.34 13.48
CA HIS A 197 -1.96 4.57 12.83
C HIS A 197 -1.52 4.00 11.47
N LEU A 198 -0.86 4.81 10.63
CA LEU A 198 -0.36 4.36 9.32
C LEU A 198 0.78 3.33 9.43
N ILE A 199 1.60 3.41 10.47
CA ILE A 199 2.64 2.41 10.79
C ILE A 199 1.98 1.10 11.23
N LYS A 200 1.00 1.15 12.15
CA LYS A 200 0.24 -0.02 12.61
C LYS A 200 -0.47 -0.71 11.44
N ARG A 201 -1.08 0.05 10.53
CA ARG A 201 -1.70 -0.43 9.28
C ARG A 201 -0.70 -0.90 8.21
N LYS A 202 0.62 -0.86 8.48
CA LYS A 202 1.69 -1.26 7.55
C LYS A 202 1.63 -0.52 6.21
N ILE A 203 1.21 0.75 6.22
CA ILE A 203 1.19 1.61 5.02
C ILE A 203 2.55 2.27 4.82
N ILE A 204 3.15 2.68 5.93
CA ILE A 204 4.48 3.28 6.01
C ILE A 204 5.33 2.51 7.01
N ARG A 205 6.64 2.50 6.79
CA ARG A 205 7.63 1.92 7.69
C ARG A 205 8.52 3.01 8.25
N ALA A 206 8.75 2.99 9.56
CA ALA A 206 9.77 3.82 10.19
C ALA A 206 11.16 3.28 9.84
N VAL A 207 12.07 4.17 9.47
CA VAL A 207 13.47 3.90 9.16
C VAL A 207 14.30 4.81 10.04
N GLU A 208 14.95 4.23 11.05
CA GLU A 208 15.90 4.93 11.91
C GLU A 208 17.25 5.06 11.22
N HIS A 209 17.83 6.25 11.30
CA HIS A 209 19.21 6.48 10.87
C HIS A 209 20.12 6.46 12.10
N SER A 210 20.99 5.44 12.15
CA SER A 210 21.93 5.18 13.26
C SER A 210 22.87 6.37 13.56
N SER A 211 23.13 7.27 12.61
CA SER A 211 24.09 8.35 12.79
C SER A 211 23.54 9.64 13.40
N ASN A 212 22.21 9.86 13.39
CA ASN A 212 21.63 11.15 13.78
C ASN A 212 20.33 11.04 14.63
N GLY A 213 19.89 9.83 14.99
CA GLY A 213 18.63 9.59 15.73
C GLY A 213 17.35 10.06 15.01
N LYS A 214 17.48 10.51 13.74
CA LYS A 214 16.36 11.09 12.98
C LYS A 214 15.54 9.99 12.32
N VAL A 215 14.31 9.81 12.79
CA VAL A 215 13.36 8.88 12.19
C VAL A 215 12.87 9.42 10.84
N THR A 216 13.03 8.62 9.78
CA THR A 216 12.42 8.86 8.48
C THR A 216 11.36 7.80 8.20
N LEU A 217 10.43 8.10 7.30
CA LEU A 217 9.35 7.20 6.92
C LEU A 217 9.60 6.72 5.50
N ARG A 218 9.34 5.46 5.21
CA ARG A 218 9.35 4.93 3.84
C ARG A 218 7.99 4.35 3.53
N ARG A 219 7.42 4.71 2.39
CA ARG A 219 6.21 4.06 1.89
C ARG A 219 6.51 2.60 1.56
N LEU A 220 5.70 1.66 2.05
CA LEU A 220 5.86 0.25 1.69
C LEU A 220 5.50 0.01 0.22
N GLU A 221 6.23 -0.91 -0.40
CA GLU A 221 6.07 -1.25 -1.80
C GLU A 221 4.86 -2.16 -1.98
N GLY A 222 4.03 -1.88 -3.00
CA GLY A 222 2.81 -2.66 -3.28
C GLY A 222 1.57 -2.35 -2.43
N SER A 223 1.67 -1.55 -1.36
CA SER A 223 0.63 -1.58 -0.32
C SER A 223 -0.69 -0.87 -0.64
N TRP A 224 -0.71 0.21 -1.42
CA TRP A 224 -1.97 0.96 -1.66
C TRP A 224 -1.91 1.66 -3.01
N GLN A 225 -2.13 0.93 -4.10
CA GLN A 225 -2.36 1.54 -5.40
C GLN A 225 -3.86 1.80 -5.52
N ALA A 226 -4.32 3.00 -5.12
CA ALA A 226 -5.47 3.55 -5.82
C ALA A 226 -5.07 3.58 -7.30
N LYS A 227 -5.84 2.92 -8.18
CA LYS A 227 -5.68 3.12 -9.63
C LYS A 227 -5.57 4.63 -9.86
N ARG A 228 -4.64 5.07 -10.73
CA ARG A 228 -4.57 6.44 -11.24
C ARG A 228 -5.82 6.77 -12.10
N THR A 229 -7.00 6.61 -11.51
CA THR A 229 -8.31 7.01 -12.05
C THR A 229 -8.94 8.09 -11.18
N LEU A 230 -8.23 8.60 -10.16
CA LEU A 230 -8.38 10.00 -9.77
C LEU A 230 -7.67 10.82 -10.85
N SER A 231 -8.49 11.55 -11.60
CA SER A 231 -8.20 12.26 -12.85
C SER A 231 -6.81 12.95 -12.89
N PRO A 232 -6.08 12.89 -14.02
CA PRO A 232 -4.83 13.63 -14.24
C PRO A 232 -4.92 15.14 -13.96
N TRP A 233 -6.14 15.69 -13.92
CA TRP A 233 -6.43 17.09 -13.64
C TRP A 233 -6.13 17.53 -12.20
N LEU A 234 -6.22 16.64 -11.21
CA LEU A 234 -5.97 16.98 -9.78
C LEU A 234 -4.48 17.14 -9.44
N VAL A 235 -3.58 16.56 -10.23
CA VAL A 235 -2.13 16.59 -9.96
C VAL A 235 -1.43 17.70 -10.77
N ALA A 236 -2.04 18.18 -11.87
CA ALA A 236 -1.39 19.07 -12.81
C ALA A 236 -1.48 20.57 -12.47
N THR A 237 -2.43 21.03 -11.66
CA THR A 237 -2.70 22.47 -11.55
C THR A 237 -2.05 23.17 -10.36
N GLY A 238 -1.35 22.48 -9.45
CA GLY A 238 -0.59 23.14 -8.39
C GLY A 238 -1.37 24.17 -7.55
N SER A 239 -2.70 24.08 -7.54
CA SER A 239 -3.61 25.01 -6.89
C SER A 239 -4.66 24.20 -6.13
N TRP A 240 -4.33 23.86 -4.89
CA TRP A 240 -5.26 23.27 -3.91
C TRP A 240 -6.03 24.34 -3.15
N ARG A 241 -6.25 25.52 -3.76
CA ARG A 241 -7.22 26.48 -3.22
C ARG A 241 -8.60 26.14 -3.78
N CYS A 242 -9.56 26.07 -2.85
CA CYS A 242 -11.00 25.99 -3.04
C CYS A 242 -11.57 24.60 -3.32
N LEU A 243 -11.84 23.85 -2.25
CA LEU A 243 -13.09 23.09 -2.08
C LEU A 243 -13.33 22.81 -0.58
N ALA A 244 -13.22 23.87 0.23
CA ALA A 244 -13.70 23.89 1.60
C ALA A 244 -14.71 25.04 1.71
N THR A 245 -15.91 24.82 1.17
CA THR A 245 -17.19 25.46 1.54
C THR A 245 -18.22 25.12 0.47
N LYS A 246 -19.16 24.23 0.79
CA LYS A 246 -20.62 24.46 0.73
C LYS A 246 -21.35 23.14 0.94
N SER A 247 -21.80 22.97 2.18
CA SER A 247 -23.04 22.27 2.48
C SER A 247 -24.21 23.11 1.92
N VAL A 248 -25.36 22.45 1.75
CA VAL A 248 -26.70 22.99 1.43
C VAL A 248 -27.04 23.18 -0.05
N GLY A 249 -27.87 22.26 -0.56
CA GLY A 249 -29.16 22.60 -1.18
C GLY A 249 -29.23 22.99 -2.66
N CYS A 250 -30.14 22.30 -3.35
CA CYS A 250 -30.93 22.72 -4.52
C CYS A 250 -30.34 22.68 -5.94
N LEU A 251 -31.00 21.82 -6.72
CA LEU A 251 -31.66 22.06 -8.02
C LEU A 251 -30.80 22.43 -9.24
N SER A 252 -30.69 21.41 -10.10
CA SER A 252 -30.78 21.45 -11.56
C SER A 252 -30.97 22.81 -12.27
N LYS A 253 -30.06 23.10 -13.20
CA LYS A 253 -30.41 23.46 -14.59
C LYS A 253 -29.22 23.26 -15.54
N VAL A 254 -29.47 22.46 -16.56
CA VAL A 254 -28.61 22.26 -17.73
C VAL A 254 -28.81 23.44 -18.67
N VAL A 255 -27.73 24.09 -19.09
CA VAL A 255 -27.71 24.97 -20.27
C VAL A 255 -26.48 24.59 -21.09
N THR A 256 -26.72 24.04 -22.27
CA THR A 256 -25.70 23.73 -23.28
C THR A 256 -25.34 25.01 -24.07
N PRO A 257 -24.06 25.25 -24.40
CA PRO A 257 -23.71 26.17 -25.47
C PRO A 257 -23.71 25.41 -26.79
N ASN A 258 -24.58 25.89 -27.69
CA ASN A 258 -24.68 25.47 -29.08
C ASN A 258 -23.37 25.78 -29.82
N THR A 259 -23.01 24.91 -30.75
CA THR A 259 -21.81 25.02 -31.59
C THR A 259 -22.15 25.69 -32.92
N ARG A 260 -21.15 26.40 -33.50
CA ARG A 260 -21.02 26.87 -34.90
C ARG A 260 -21.89 28.10 -35.25
N LYS A 261 -21.42 29.10 -35.98
CA LYS A 261 -20.34 29.23 -36.98
C LYS A 261 -19.82 30.67 -36.92
#